data_AF-A0A924HBL1-F1
#
_entry.id   AF-A0A924HBL1-F1
#
_cell.length_a   1.000
_cell.length_b   1.000
_cell.length_c   1.000
_cell.angle_alpha   90.00
_cell.angle_beta   90.00
_cell.angle_gamma   90.00
#
_symmetry.space_group_name_H-M   'P 1'
#
loop_
_entity.id
_entity.type
_entity.pdbx_description
1 polymer ?
#
loop_
_entity_poly.entity_id
_entity_poly.type
_entity_poly.pdbx_seq_one_letter_code
_entity_poly.pdbx_strand_id
1 'polypeptide(L)'
;MSYLTYAKYRDSGFKWIGNIPESWEVRRLKNVLDSPITDGPHSTPEFLYEGIPFLSVDGIQDGELQFEGCRYVSIADHQHFAKKAAPRKGDVLLGKAASTGKIAQVKVDFEFNIWSPLALLRDLEITNAPF
;
A
#
# COMPACT_ATOMS: atom_id res chain seq x y z
N MET A 1 -15.94 -11.91 -22.78
CA MET A 1 -16.61 -11.12 -21.72
C MET A 1 -16.76 -9.70 -22.23
N SER A 2 -17.97 -9.16 -22.29
CA SER A 2 -18.19 -7.73 -22.59
C SER A 2 -18.18 -6.95 -21.28
N TYR A 3 -17.28 -5.98 -21.15
CA TYR A 3 -17.30 -5.05 -20.03
C TYR A 3 -18.46 -4.08 -20.19
N LEU A 4 -19.09 -3.69 -19.08
CA LEU A 4 -20.09 -2.64 -19.07
C LEU A 4 -19.46 -1.32 -19.55
N THR A 5 -20.08 -0.68 -20.52
CA THR A 5 -19.67 0.65 -20.99
C THR A 5 -20.42 1.73 -20.24
N TYR A 6 -19.80 2.89 -20.08
CA TYR A 6 -20.47 4.06 -19.51
C TYR A 6 -21.30 4.76 -20.59
N ALA A 7 -22.39 5.42 -20.18
CA ALA A 7 -23.30 6.10 -21.10
C ALA A 7 -22.61 7.24 -21.88
N LYS A 8 -21.67 7.94 -21.24
CA LYS A 8 -20.97 9.09 -21.79
C LYS A 8 -19.52 9.15 -21.29
N TYR A 9 -18.67 9.71 -22.14
CA TYR A 9 -17.25 9.90 -21.88
C TYR A 9 -16.86 11.34 -22.18
N ARG A 10 -15.81 11.82 -21.50
CA ARG A 10 -15.16 13.12 -21.73
C ARG A 10 -13.65 12.95 -21.81
N ASP A 11 -12.97 13.89 -22.46
CA ASP A 11 -11.51 13.94 -22.45
C ASP A 11 -11.00 14.19 -21.02
N SER A 12 -10.06 13.37 -20.54
CA SER A 12 -9.44 13.53 -19.22
C SER A 12 -8.51 14.74 -19.10
N GLY A 13 -8.10 15.33 -20.23
CA GLY A 13 -7.04 16.33 -20.33
C GLY A 13 -5.63 15.73 -20.36
N PHE A 14 -5.49 14.40 -20.29
CA PHE A 14 -4.21 13.70 -20.31
C PHE A 14 -4.15 12.72 -21.46
N LYS A 15 -3.27 12.99 -22.45
CA LYS A 15 -3.12 12.18 -23.66
C LYS A 15 -2.92 10.68 -23.40
N TRP A 16 -2.22 10.33 -22.32
CA TRP A 16 -1.91 8.94 -21.97
C TRP A 16 -3.05 8.22 -21.24
N ILE A 17 -4.06 8.95 -20.73
CA ILE A 17 -5.29 8.37 -20.15
C ILE A 17 -6.38 8.29 -21.23
N GLY A 18 -6.52 9.33 -22.05
CA GLY A 18 -7.56 9.42 -23.07
C GLY A 18 -8.92 9.82 -22.49
N ASN A 19 -9.99 9.19 -22.98
CA ASN A 19 -11.36 9.48 -22.55
C ASN A 19 -11.73 8.70 -21.29
N ILE A 20 -12.34 9.39 -20.33
CA ILE A 20 -12.84 8.84 -19.07
C ILE A 20 -14.37 8.99 -18.99
N PRO A 21 -15.06 8.20 -18.16
CA PRO A 21 -16.49 8.39 -17.95
C PRO A 21 -16.79 9.82 -17.51
N GLU A 22 -17.89 10.39 -18.02
CA GLU A 22 -18.23 11.80 -17.75
C GLU A 22 -18.43 12.09 -16.25
N SER A 23 -18.89 11.08 -15.50
CA SER A 23 -19.09 11.15 -14.05
C SER A 23 -17.81 11.05 -13.21
N TRP A 24 -16.67 10.65 -13.80
CA TRP A 24 -15.43 10.46 -13.06
C TRP A 24 -14.70 11.78 -12.84
N GLU A 25 -14.13 11.96 -11.64
CA GLU A 25 -13.26 13.09 -11.32
C GLU A 25 -11.79 12.67 -11.37
N VAL A 26 -10.93 13.50 -11.97
CA VAL A 26 -9.48 13.30 -11.95
C VAL A 26 -8.87 13.98 -10.72
N ARG A 27 -8.42 13.18 -9.75
CA ARG A 27 -7.73 13.66 -8.55
C ARG A 27 -6.28 13.22 -8.51
N ARG A 28 -5.43 14.01 -7.84
CA ARG A 28 -4.07 13.58 -7.49
C ARG A 28 -4.14 12.63 -6.31
N LEU A 29 -3.41 11.52 -6.36
CA LEU A 29 -3.39 10.50 -5.30
C LEU A 29 -3.15 11.10 -3.90
N LYS A 30 -2.18 12.02 -3.77
CA LYS A 30 -1.89 12.70 -2.49
C LYS A 30 -3.06 13.49 -1.88
N ASN A 31 -4.11 13.78 -2.66
CA ASN A 31 -5.31 14.51 -2.21
C ASN A 31 -6.45 13.55 -1.79
N VAL A 32 -6.29 12.25 -1.96
CA VAL A 32 -7.29 11.24 -1.55
C VAL A 32 -6.79 10.33 -0.43
N LEU A 33 -5.51 10.44 -0.05
CA LEU A 33 -4.93 9.69 1.06
C LEU A 33 -5.08 10.43 2.39
N ASP A 34 -5.28 9.69 3.47
CA ASP A 34 -5.44 10.19 4.85
C ASP A 34 -4.12 10.73 5.41
N SER A 35 -3.01 10.15 4.97
CA SER A 35 -1.67 10.54 5.35
C SER A 35 -0.75 10.64 4.14
N PRO A 36 0.34 11.42 4.21
CA PRO A 36 1.40 11.36 3.22
C PRO A 36 1.88 9.91 3.02
N ILE A 37 2.22 9.57 1.78
CA ILE A 37 2.83 8.27 1.46
C ILE A 37 4.15 8.19 2.24
N THR A 38 4.33 7.10 2.97
CA THR A 38 5.52 6.84 3.80
C THR A 38 6.08 5.46 3.50
N ASP A 39 7.22 5.13 4.08
CA ASP A 39 7.92 3.86 3.90
C ASP A 39 8.68 3.45 5.17
N GLY A 40 9.22 2.23 5.14
CA GLY A 40 10.02 1.68 6.23
C GLY A 40 11.37 2.37 6.48
N PRO A 41 12.21 1.78 7.34
CA PRO A 41 13.56 2.28 7.59
C PRO A 41 14.47 2.11 6.34
N HIS A 42 15.41 3.05 6.17
CA HIS A 42 16.45 3.00 5.13
C HIS A 42 17.77 2.38 5.63
N SER A 43 17.77 1.89 6.86
CA SER A 43 18.83 1.06 7.42
C SER A 43 18.34 -0.39 7.52
N THR A 44 19.29 -1.31 7.56
CA THR A 44 19.01 -2.72 7.88
C THR A 44 18.90 -2.84 9.41
N PRO A 45 17.74 -3.26 9.95
CA PRO A 45 17.62 -3.53 11.39
C PRO A 45 18.37 -4.80 11.78
N GLU A 46 18.56 -5.02 13.08
CA GLU A 46 18.96 -6.33 13.59
C GLU A 46 17.77 -7.29 13.49
N PHE A 47 17.99 -8.44 12.84
CA PHE A 47 16.94 -9.44 12.66
C PHE A 47 17.03 -10.51 13.73
N LEU A 48 15.86 -10.87 14.25
CA LEU A 48 15.66 -11.89 15.27
C LEU A 48 14.92 -13.10 14.70
N TYR A 49 14.95 -14.21 15.45
CA TYR A 49 14.16 -15.41 15.16
C TYR A 49 12.68 -15.27 15.57
N GLU A 50 12.38 -14.35 16.48
CA GLU A 50 11.05 -14.05 16.99
C GLU A 50 10.91 -12.54 17.29
N GLY A 51 9.68 -12.05 17.40
CA GLY A 51 9.40 -10.64 17.67
C GLY A 51 8.27 -10.10 16.81
N ILE A 52 8.38 -8.84 16.38
CA ILE A 52 7.39 -8.23 15.49
C ILE A 52 7.77 -8.50 14.03
N PRO A 53 6.86 -9.00 13.17
CA PRO A 53 7.16 -9.29 11.78
C PRO A 53 7.65 -8.06 11.02
N PHE A 54 8.61 -8.26 10.13
CA PHE A 54 9.25 -7.22 9.32
C PHE A 54 9.21 -7.61 7.84
N LEU A 55 8.26 -7.03 7.11
CA LEU A 55 7.91 -7.39 5.75
C LEU A 55 8.77 -6.62 4.72
N SER A 56 9.40 -7.34 3.81
CA SER A 56 10.03 -6.79 2.61
C SER A 56 9.08 -6.89 1.42
N VAL A 57 9.51 -6.37 0.26
CA VAL A 57 8.76 -6.49 -0.99
C VAL A 57 8.60 -7.95 -1.47
N ASP A 58 9.41 -8.88 -0.97
CA ASP A 58 9.29 -10.32 -1.25
C ASP A 58 8.13 -10.97 -0.49
N GLY A 59 7.70 -10.33 0.60
CA GLY A 59 6.49 -10.70 1.34
C GLY A 59 5.20 -10.31 0.62
N ILE A 60 5.24 -9.83 -0.63
CA ILE A 60 4.07 -9.66 -1.49
C ILE A 60 4.13 -10.67 -2.63
N GLN A 61 3.14 -11.56 -2.68
CA GLN A 61 3.00 -12.62 -3.69
C GLN A 61 1.53 -12.73 -4.08
N ASP A 62 1.25 -12.76 -5.40
CA ASP A 62 -0.11 -12.89 -5.96
C ASP A 62 -1.16 -11.91 -5.39
N GLY A 63 -0.72 -10.70 -5.02
CA GLY A 63 -1.59 -9.67 -4.46
C GLY A 63 -1.82 -9.77 -2.94
N GLU A 64 -1.17 -10.72 -2.28
CA GLU A 64 -1.35 -11.02 -0.86
C GLU A 64 -0.06 -10.84 -0.05
N LEU A 65 -0.22 -10.60 1.25
CA LEU A 65 0.89 -10.53 2.20
C LEU A 65 1.27 -11.92 2.70
N GLN A 66 2.52 -12.30 2.50
CA GLN A 66 3.09 -13.57 2.94
C GLN A 66 4.03 -13.33 4.13
N PHE A 67 3.65 -13.85 5.29
CA PHE A 67 4.41 -13.75 6.53
C PHE A 67 5.21 -15.02 6.85
N GLU A 68 5.01 -16.10 6.09
CA GLU A 68 5.82 -17.31 6.25
C GLU A 68 7.28 -17.03 5.89
N GLY A 69 8.21 -17.42 6.79
CA GLY A 69 9.63 -17.11 6.64
C GLY A 69 9.98 -15.62 6.78
N CYS A 70 9.05 -14.79 7.27
CA CYS A 70 9.30 -13.38 7.52
C CYS A 70 10.41 -13.18 8.57
N ARG A 71 11.14 -12.07 8.46
CA ARG A 71 12.12 -11.66 9.46
C ARG A 71 11.40 -10.97 10.61
N TYR A 72 12.03 -10.94 11.79
CA TYR A 72 11.48 -10.26 12.95
C TYR A 72 12.42 -9.18 13.45
N VAL A 73 11.85 -8.16 14.09
CA VAL A 73 12.59 -7.11 14.80
C VAL A 73 12.16 -7.05 16.26
N SER A 74 12.99 -6.43 17.08
CA SER A 74 12.70 -6.25 18.51
C SER A 74 11.48 -5.33 18.71
N ILE A 75 10.86 -5.40 19.90
CA ILE A 75 9.79 -4.47 20.30
C ILE A 75 10.28 -3.01 20.28
N ALA A 76 11.54 -2.79 20.68
CA ALA A 76 12.14 -1.45 20.69
C ALA A 76 12.29 -0.88 19.27
N ASP A 77 12.74 -1.71 18.32
CA ASP A 77 12.84 -1.33 16.91
C ASP A 77 11.45 -1.10 16.30
N HIS A 78 10.48 -1.97 16.61
CA HIS A 78 9.11 -1.79 16.18
C HIS A 78 8.56 -0.42 16.63
N GLN A 79 8.70 -0.10 17.92
CA GLN A 79 8.28 1.19 18.48
C GLN A 79 8.98 2.38 17.82
N HIS A 80 10.23 2.22 17.37
CA HIS A 80 10.94 3.24 16.63
C HIS A 80 10.41 3.38 15.19
N PHE A 81 10.28 2.28 14.44
CA PHE A 81 9.84 2.28 13.04
C PHE A 81 8.38 2.68 12.88
N ALA A 82 7.51 2.28 13.82
CA ALA A 82 6.07 2.58 13.82
C ALA A 82 5.78 4.09 13.87
N LYS A 83 6.72 4.92 14.37
CA LYS A 83 6.60 6.39 14.35
C LYS A 83 6.53 6.95 12.94
N LYS A 84 7.16 6.27 11.96
CA LYS A 84 7.21 6.68 10.55
C LYS A 84 6.21 5.91 9.70
N ALA A 85 6.13 4.59 9.89
CA ALA A 85 5.24 3.72 9.14
C ALA A 85 4.70 2.60 10.06
N ALA A 86 3.41 2.67 10.35
CA ALA A 86 2.66 1.66 11.08
C ALA A 86 1.50 1.17 10.20
N PRO A 87 1.73 0.12 9.38
CA PRO A 87 0.69 -0.51 8.59
C PRO A 87 -0.49 -0.96 9.46
N ARG A 88 -1.71 -0.75 8.97
CA ARG A 88 -2.94 -1.25 9.60
C ARG A 88 -3.87 -1.85 8.55
N LYS A 89 -4.84 -2.63 9.01
CA LYS A 89 -5.89 -3.19 8.15
C LYS A 89 -6.54 -2.11 7.28
N GLY A 90 -6.68 -2.40 5.99
CA GLY A 90 -7.21 -1.49 4.98
C GLY A 90 -6.14 -0.68 4.24
N ASP A 91 -4.93 -0.54 4.79
CA ASP A 91 -3.83 0.12 4.08
C ASP A 91 -3.41 -0.68 2.83
N VAL A 92 -2.80 -0.01 1.87
CA VAL A 92 -2.23 -0.61 0.66
C VAL A 92 -0.71 -0.50 0.70
N LEU A 93 -0.03 -1.62 0.46
CA LEU A 93 1.43 -1.68 0.31
C LEU A 93 1.78 -1.76 -1.17
N LEU A 94 2.71 -0.91 -1.61
CA LEU A 94 3.17 -0.83 -2.99
C LEU A 94 4.70 -0.95 -3.05
N GLY A 95 5.22 -1.89 -3.84
CA GLY A 95 6.64 -1.97 -4.16
C GLY A 95 7.11 -0.75 -4.95
N LYS A 96 8.09 -0.02 -4.42
CA LYS A 96 8.63 1.21 -5.04
C LYS A 96 10.06 1.11 -5.57
N ALA A 97 10.78 0.03 -5.27
CA ALA A 97 12.16 -0.17 -5.72
C ALA A 97 12.33 -1.57 -6.35
N ALA A 98 12.85 -1.61 -7.57
CA ALA A 98 13.19 -2.80 -8.40
C ALA A 98 12.06 -3.79 -8.76
N SER A 99 10.94 -3.80 -8.02
CA SER A 99 9.80 -4.73 -8.19
C SER A 99 8.49 -3.96 -8.40
N THR A 100 8.47 -3.11 -9.42
CA THR A 100 7.28 -2.35 -9.82
C THR A 100 6.14 -3.31 -10.14
N GLY A 101 5.01 -3.16 -9.44
CA GLY A 101 3.79 -3.96 -9.68
C GLY A 101 3.40 -4.89 -8.53
N LYS A 102 4.26 -5.10 -7.52
CA LYS A 102 3.86 -5.80 -6.29
C LYS A 102 2.99 -4.87 -5.44
N ILE A 103 1.73 -5.23 -5.30
CA ILE A 103 0.72 -4.50 -4.53
C ILE A 103 -0.05 -5.49 -3.69
N ALA A 104 -0.38 -5.12 -2.46
CA ALA A 104 -1.29 -5.89 -1.62
C ALA A 104 -2.03 -4.98 -0.62
N GLN A 105 -3.24 -5.37 -0.26
CA GLN A 105 -3.98 -4.73 0.83
C GLN A 105 -3.64 -5.43 2.15
N VAL A 106 -3.46 -4.66 3.22
CA VAL A 106 -3.30 -5.19 4.57
C VAL A 106 -4.65 -5.72 5.06
N LYS A 107 -4.75 -7.05 5.22
CA LYS A 107 -5.97 -7.73 5.71
C LYS A 107 -5.86 -8.24 7.15
N VAL A 108 -4.63 -8.31 7.67
CA VAL A 108 -4.32 -8.78 9.02
C VAL A 108 -4.57 -7.69 10.06
N ASP A 109 -4.88 -8.12 11.28
CA ASP A 109 -5.17 -7.24 12.42
C ASP A 109 -3.97 -7.11 13.39
N PHE A 110 -2.90 -7.89 13.21
CA PHE A 110 -1.69 -7.81 14.04
C PHE A 110 -0.69 -6.76 13.53
N GLU A 111 0.16 -6.27 14.44
CA GLU A 111 1.20 -5.29 14.14
C GLU A 111 2.38 -5.92 13.41
N PHE A 112 2.90 -5.20 12.41
CA PHE A 112 4.12 -5.55 11.70
C PHE A 112 4.80 -4.28 11.18
N ASN A 113 6.07 -4.39 10.79
CA ASN A 113 6.81 -3.33 10.12
C ASN A 113 7.01 -3.65 8.64
N ILE A 114 7.24 -2.61 7.84
CA ILE A 114 7.61 -2.74 6.44
C ILE A 114 9.02 -2.20 6.21
N TRP A 115 9.70 -2.68 5.18
CA TRP A 115 10.99 -2.14 4.76
C TRP A 115 10.83 -0.99 3.76
N SER A 116 11.86 -0.15 3.59
CA SER A 116 11.83 1.01 2.70
C SER A 116 11.53 0.70 1.22
N PRO A 117 11.74 -0.49 0.64
CA PRO A 117 11.24 -0.79 -0.70
C PRO A 117 9.72 -0.83 -0.84
N LEU A 118 8.97 -0.83 0.28
CA LEU A 118 7.51 -0.75 0.29
C LEU A 118 7.05 0.67 0.65
N ALA A 119 6.12 1.20 -0.13
CA ALA A 119 5.35 2.39 0.18
C ALA A 119 4.04 2.00 0.87
N LEU A 120 3.69 2.72 1.92
CA LEU A 120 2.43 2.63 2.64
C LEU A 120 1.48 3.72 2.13
N LEU A 121 0.33 3.30 1.61
CA LEU A 121 -0.76 4.18 1.20
C LEU A 121 -1.95 3.92 2.12
N ARG A 122 -2.48 5.00 2.70
CA ARG A 122 -3.63 4.94 3.59
C ARG A 122 -4.73 5.79 3.00
N ASP A 123 -5.83 5.15 2.65
CA ASP A 123 -6.98 5.85 2.11
C ASP A 123 -7.64 6.71 3.20
N LEU A 124 -8.15 7.89 2.83
CA LEU A 124 -9.20 8.53 3.61
C LEU A 124 -10.36 7.55 3.57
N GLU A 125 -10.95 7.13 4.70
CA GLU A 125 -12.08 6.20 4.68
C GLU A 125 -13.08 6.60 3.57
N ILE A 126 -13.04 5.90 2.44
CA ILE A 126 -14.08 6.00 1.44
C ILE A 126 -15.21 5.24 2.11
N THR A 127 -16.02 5.97 2.88
CA THR A 127 -17.34 5.55 3.32
C THR A 127 -17.95 4.77 2.17
N ASN A 128 -18.25 3.49 2.41
CA ASN A 128 -18.92 2.58 1.49
C ASN A 128 -19.93 3.36 0.64
N ALA A 129 -19.50 3.84 -0.52
CA ALA A 129 -20.42 4.34 -1.51
C ALA A 129 -20.91 3.05 -2.17
N PRO A 130 -22.17 2.65 -1.96
CA PRO A 130 -22.70 1.52 -2.69
C PRO A 130 -22.58 1.86 -4.17
N PHE A 131 -21.83 1.05 -4.92
CA PHE A 131 -21.94 1.02 -6.36
C PHE A 131 -23.32 0.50 -6.76
#